data_AF-A0A7S0F9T7-F1
#
_entry.id   AF-A0A7S0F9T7-F1
#
_cell.length_a   1.000
_cell.length_b   1.000
_cell.length_c   1.000
_cell.angle_alpha   90.00
_cell.angle_beta   90.00
_cell.angle_gamma   90.00
#
_symmetry.space_group_name_H-M   'P 1'
#
loop_
_entity.id
_entity.type
_entity.pdbx_description
1 polymer ?
#
loop_
_entity_poly.entity_id
_entity_poly.type
_entity_poly.pdbx_seq_one_letter_code
_entity_poly.pdbx_strand_id
1 'polypeptide(L)'
;REGRLAEVGVVFHLDDLREVSESTNGRVKYIGEHSVCERVRILSFDNPEAYHDKSTYLKAEVELLDSTSASTENTSHGQPQELRSLRSTLAEVVELQREMGEDPRLPEAVLCSPSFWDICGSLGSLLAYRLELHVQQMHSEVRRLTQAWAKDNPQDFEALKRDPGVLPDVIRRRGKEAREVYADGSEKLQGAFQRILQCTDAKECHLALTELMDEEYRRLLAKRSLRGLFDDDATGSNTGP
;
A
#
# COMPACT_ATOMS: atom_id res chain seq x y z
N ARG A 1 16.59 13.83 -3.08
CA ARG A 1 16.68 13.22 -1.74
C ARG A 1 17.72 12.13 -1.85
N GLU A 2 18.78 12.17 -1.05
CA GLU A 2 19.64 10.99 -0.87
C GLU A 2 18.81 9.95 -0.13
N GLY A 3 18.68 8.75 -0.71
CA GLY A 3 17.94 7.66 -0.08
C GLY A 3 18.78 7.07 1.05
N ARG A 4 18.20 6.91 2.23
CA ARG A 4 18.81 6.09 3.30
C ARG A 4 18.31 4.66 3.14
N LEU A 5 19.23 3.71 3.13
CA LEU A 5 18.89 2.29 3.13
C LEU A 5 18.34 1.88 4.50
N ALA A 6 17.39 0.95 4.51
CA ALA A 6 16.82 0.41 5.74
C ALA A 6 17.86 -0.44 6.49
N GLU A 7 17.68 -0.56 7.81
CA GLU A 7 18.56 -1.36 8.67
C GLU A 7 18.15 -2.83 8.70
N VAL A 8 16.90 -3.13 8.34
CA VAL A 8 16.35 -4.49 8.27
C VAL A 8 15.73 -4.71 6.90
N GLY A 9 16.05 -5.86 6.30
CA GLY A 9 15.47 -6.34 5.05
C GLY A 9 14.85 -7.72 5.21
N VAL A 10 14.42 -8.28 4.09
CA VAL A 10 13.92 -9.66 3.99
C VAL A 10 14.68 -10.41 2.92
N VAL A 11 15.03 -11.66 3.22
CA VAL A 11 15.48 -12.62 2.22
C VAL A 11 14.23 -13.28 1.68
N PHE A 12 14.09 -13.30 0.35
CA PHE A 12 13.01 -14.02 -0.32
C PHE A 12 13.57 -14.97 -1.38
N HIS A 13 12.85 -16.05 -1.57
CA HIS A 13 13.03 -16.96 -2.69
C HIS A 13 12.12 -16.51 -3.83
N LEU A 14 12.65 -16.46 -5.06
CA LEU A 14 11.87 -16.18 -6.25
C LEU A 14 11.28 -17.50 -6.76
N ASP A 15 9.98 -17.67 -6.61
CA ASP A 15 9.27 -18.91 -6.91
C ASP A 15 8.97 -19.05 -8.41
N ASP A 16 8.59 -17.95 -9.05
CA ASP A 16 8.35 -17.87 -10.49
C ASP A 16 8.73 -16.48 -11.02
N LEU A 17 9.12 -16.40 -12.30
CA LEU A 17 9.42 -15.15 -12.98
C LEU A 17 8.93 -15.22 -14.42
N ARG A 18 7.96 -14.38 -14.76
CA ARG A 18 7.37 -14.30 -16.09
C ARG A 18 7.72 -12.99 -16.76
N GLU A 19 8.19 -13.06 -18.00
CA GLU A 19 8.32 -11.87 -18.84
C GLU A 19 6.95 -11.50 -19.43
N VAL A 20 6.51 -10.27 -19.18
CA VAL A 20 5.19 -9.76 -19.63
C VAL A 20 5.32 -8.46 -20.43
N SER A 21 6.51 -8.22 -20.97
CA SER A 21 6.84 -7.05 -21.77
C SER A 21 5.91 -6.95 -22.99
N GLU A 22 5.68 -8.06 -23.70
CA GLU A 22 4.79 -8.10 -24.88
C GLU A 22 3.32 -7.86 -24.53
N SER A 23 2.81 -8.51 -23.48
CA SER A 23 1.39 -8.40 -23.09
C SER A 23 1.06 -7.05 -22.46
N THR A 24 2.06 -6.31 -21.96
CA THR A 24 1.87 -5.00 -21.33
C THR A 24 2.37 -3.83 -22.18
N ASN A 25 2.71 -4.05 -23.47
CA ASN A 25 3.29 -3.04 -24.36
C ASN A 25 4.52 -2.34 -23.73
N GLY A 26 5.39 -3.12 -23.11
CA GLY A 26 6.64 -2.66 -22.49
C GLY A 26 6.48 -1.93 -21.16
N ARG A 27 5.26 -1.85 -20.60
CA ARG A 27 5.02 -1.15 -19.32
C ARG A 27 5.55 -1.92 -18.12
N VAL A 28 5.43 -3.24 -18.14
CA VAL A 28 5.95 -4.14 -17.10
C VAL A 28 6.81 -5.17 -17.79
N LYS A 29 8.07 -5.27 -17.37
CA LYS A 29 9.01 -6.20 -17.99
C LYS A 29 8.84 -7.61 -17.42
N TYR A 30 8.82 -7.72 -16.09
CA TYR A 30 8.71 -9.00 -15.39
C TYR A 30 7.66 -8.94 -14.28
N ILE A 31 6.99 -10.07 -14.04
CA ILE A 31 6.19 -10.33 -12.84
C ILE A 31 6.81 -11.54 -12.16
N GLY A 32 7.16 -11.38 -10.88
CA GLY A 32 7.72 -12.45 -10.06
C GLY A 32 6.76 -12.86 -8.95
N GLU A 33 6.63 -14.18 -8.75
CA GLU A 33 6.04 -14.76 -7.54
C GLU A 33 7.20 -15.04 -6.58
N HIS A 34 7.04 -14.70 -5.29
CA HIS A 34 8.11 -14.85 -4.32
C HIS A 34 7.57 -15.22 -2.94
N SER A 35 8.41 -15.92 -2.19
CA SER A 35 8.15 -16.33 -0.82
C SER A 35 9.21 -15.74 0.10
N VAL A 36 8.78 -15.00 1.11
CA VAL A 36 9.69 -14.45 2.12
C VAL A 36 10.21 -15.62 2.98
N CYS A 37 11.53 -15.73 3.07
CA CYS A 37 12.20 -16.74 3.86
C CYS A 37 12.41 -16.25 5.30
N GLU A 38 13.14 -15.13 5.46
CA GLU A 38 13.62 -14.67 6.77
C GLU A 38 13.84 -13.16 6.79
N ARG A 39 13.73 -12.53 7.96
CA ARG A 39 14.18 -11.15 8.18
C ARG A 39 15.67 -11.11 8.51
N VAL A 40 16.35 -10.08 8.01
CA VAL A 40 17.78 -9.91 8.19
C VAL A 40 18.13 -8.48 8.57
N ARG A 41 19.05 -8.31 9.52
CA ARG A 41 19.66 -7.01 9.82
C ARG A 41 20.86 -6.79 8.91
N ILE A 42 20.90 -5.64 8.24
CA ILE A 42 22.02 -5.26 7.39
C ILE A 42 23.13 -4.69 8.27
N LEU A 43 24.32 -5.29 8.23
CA LEU A 43 25.48 -4.89 9.02
C LEU A 43 26.37 -3.91 8.25
N SER A 44 26.69 -4.24 7.00
CA SER A 44 27.56 -3.45 6.13
C SER A 44 27.33 -3.77 4.66
N PHE A 45 27.84 -2.89 3.78
CA PHE A 45 27.88 -3.12 2.34
C PHE A 45 29.32 -3.35 1.88
N ASP A 46 29.54 -4.41 1.12
CA ASP A 46 30.88 -4.78 0.63
C ASP A 46 31.33 -3.91 -0.56
N ASN A 47 30.37 -3.37 -1.31
CA ASN A 47 30.58 -2.59 -2.54
C ASN A 47 29.69 -1.34 -2.58
N PRO A 48 29.82 -0.38 -1.64
CA PRO A 48 28.95 0.78 -1.53
C PRO A 48 28.93 1.65 -2.80
N GLU A 49 30.00 1.66 -3.60
CA GLU A 49 30.08 2.37 -4.88
C GLU A 49 29.02 1.92 -5.90
N ALA A 50 28.62 0.64 -5.84
CA ALA A 50 27.59 0.08 -6.72
C ALA A 50 26.22 0.76 -6.53
N TYR A 51 25.97 1.36 -5.37
CA TYR A 51 24.77 2.16 -5.10
C TYR A 51 24.67 3.38 -6.02
N HIS A 52 25.81 3.99 -6.35
CA HIS A 52 25.86 5.23 -7.14
C HIS A 52 25.98 4.96 -8.63
N ASP A 53 26.88 4.05 -9.03
CA ASP A 53 27.20 3.83 -10.45
C ASP A 53 26.30 2.79 -11.14
N LYS A 54 25.58 1.97 -10.35
CA LYS A 54 24.70 0.89 -10.83
C LYS A 54 25.41 -0.12 -11.73
N SER A 55 26.72 -0.27 -11.57
CA SER A 55 27.55 -1.21 -12.35
C SER A 55 27.23 -2.67 -12.04
N THR A 56 26.77 -2.95 -10.82
CA THR A 56 26.40 -4.28 -10.34
C THR A 56 25.37 -4.19 -9.21
N TYR A 57 24.98 -5.34 -8.66
CA TYR A 57 24.12 -5.40 -7.48
C TYR A 57 24.90 -5.01 -6.21
N LEU A 58 24.22 -4.31 -5.31
CA LEU A 58 24.73 -4.02 -3.97
C LEU A 58 24.77 -5.32 -3.15
N LYS A 59 25.91 -5.59 -2.51
CA LYS A 59 26.16 -6.76 -1.67
C LYS A 59 26.22 -6.31 -0.22
N ALA A 60 25.52 -7.03 0.65
CA ALA A 60 25.42 -6.71 2.06
C ALA A 60 25.83 -7.91 2.91
N GLU A 61 26.58 -7.63 3.97
CA GLU A 61 26.73 -8.56 5.09
C GLU A 61 25.52 -8.41 6.01
N VAL A 62 24.93 -9.54 6.40
CA VAL A 62 23.66 -9.56 7.13
C VAL A 62 23.67 -10.54 8.29
N GLU A 63 22.90 -10.22 9.33
CA GLU A 63 22.60 -11.08 10.47
C GLU A 63 21.14 -11.56 10.37
N LEU A 64 20.90 -12.86 10.52
CA LEU A 64 19.54 -13.42 10.52
C LEU A 64 18.84 -13.08 11.84
N LEU A 65 17.62 -12.52 11.76
CA LEU A 65 16.85 -12.12 12.95
C LEU A 65 15.97 -13.26 13.48
N ASP A 66 15.50 -14.15 12.61
CA ASP A 66 14.51 -15.17 12.94
C ASP A 66 15.14 -16.56 13.23
N SER A 67 16.47 -16.70 13.12
CA SER A 67 17.21 -17.97 13.26
C SER A 67 17.29 -18.55 14.68
N THR A 68 16.66 -17.92 15.68
CA THR A 68 16.78 -18.30 17.10
C THR A 68 15.53 -18.96 17.70
N SER A 69 14.48 -19.22 16.91
CA SER A 69 13.23 -19.84 17.42
C SER A 69 12.96 -21.25 16.89
N ALA A 70 13.98 -22.01 16.48
CA ALA A 70 13.84 -23.41 16.10
C ALA A 70 13.83 -24.40 17.30
N SER A 71 13.54 -23.93 18.51
CA SER A 71 13.37 -24.79 19.68
C SER A 71 12.52 -24.08 20.72
N THR A 72 11.19 -24.23 20.67
CA THR A 72 10.33 -24.45 21.86
C THR A 72 8.92 -24.83 21.37
N GLU A 73 8.68 -26.14 21.35
CA GLU A 73 7.44 -26.80 21.80
C GLU A 73 6.14 -26.58 21.03
N ASN A 74 5.74 -27.68 20.38
CA ASN A 74 4.36 -28.14 20.31
C ASN A 74 3.68 -28.06 21.70
N THR A 75 3.10 -26.92 22.03
CA THR A 75 2.08 -26.85 23.08
C THR A 75 0.76 -26.48 22.43
N SER A 76 -0.20 -27.39 22.56
CA SER A 76 -1.60 -27.21 22.21
C SER A 76 -2.22 -26.15 23.14
N HIS A 77 -1.92 -24.88 22.88
CA HIS A 77 -2.50 -23.72 23.56
C HIS A 77 -3.05 -22.78 22.48
N GLY A 78 -4.30 -22.34 22.64
CA GLY A 78 -4.98 -21.50 21.66
C GLY A 78 -4.19 -20.25 21.29
N GLN A 79 -4.52 -19.65 20.13
CA GLN A 79 -3.80 -18.48 19.62
C GLN A 79 -3.59 -17.40 20.71
N PRO A 80 -2.37 -16.82 20.82
CA PRO A 80 -2.06 -15.70 21.70
C PRO A 80 -3.17 -14.64 21.70
N GLN A 81 -3.53 -14.12 22.87
CA GLN A 81 -4.63 -13.17 23.02
C GLN A 81 -4.43 -11.93 22.15
N GLU A 82 -3.18 -11.50 21.99
CA GLU A 82 -2.72 -10.41 21.16
C GLU A 82 -3.07 -10.63 19.68
N LEU A 83 -2.80 -11.82 19.14
CA LEU A 83 -3.15 -12.17 17.76
C LEU A 83 -4.67 -12.20 17.57
N ARG A 84 -5.42 -12.72 18.55
CA ARG A 84 -6.89 -12.70 18.50
C ARG A 84 -7.43 -11.26 18.48
N SER A 85 -6.84 -10.36 19.27
CA SER A 85 -7.21 -8.95 19.29
C SER A 85 -6.98 -8.29 17.92
N LEU A 86 -5.78 -8.45 17.33
CA LEU A 86 -5.47 -7.91 16.00
C LEU A 86 -6.42 -8.39 14.92
N ARG A 87 -6.76 -9.69 14.94
CA ARG A 87 -7.72 -10.26 13.99
C ARG A 87 -9.11 -9.66 14.14
N SER A 88 -9.55 -9.47 15.39
CA SER A 88 -10.84 -8.83 15.67
C SER A 88 -10.87 -7.39 15.14
N THR A 89 -9.82 -6.61 15.41
CA THR A 89 -9.71 -5.23 14.92
C THR A 89 -9.65 -5.18 13.39
N LEU A 90 -8.88 -6.06 12.75
CA LEU A 90 -8.82 -6.14 11.30
C LEU A 90 -10.18 -6.45 10.68
N ALA A 91 -10.93 -7.39 11.26
CA ALA A 91 -12.28 -7.73 10.81
C ALA A 91 -13.21 -6.51 10.91
N GLU A 92 -13.16 -5.76 12.02
CA GLU A 92 -13.95 -4.54 12.20
C GLU A 92 -13.59 -3.45 11.18
N VAL A 93 -12.30 -3.25 10.89
CA VAL A 93 -11.83 -2.33 9.85
C VAL A 93 -12.39 -2.71 8.48
N VAL A 94 -12.40 -4.00 8.15
CA VAL A 94 -12.91 -4.49 6.85
C VAL A 94 -14.42 -4.28 6.74
N GLU A 95 -15.17 -4.56 7.80
CA GLU A 95 -16.61 -4.30 7.82
C GLU A 95 -16.92 -2.80 7.67
N LEU A 96 -16.20 -1.93 8.38
CA LEU A 96 -16.34 -0.48 8.22
C LEU A 96 -15.99 -0.02 6.80
N GLN A 97 -14.97 -0.59 6.16
CA GLN A 97 -14.65 -0.28 4.76
C GLN A 97 -15.80 -0.66 3.83
N ARG A 98 -16.45 -1.81 4.05
CA ARG A 98 -17.63 -2.26 3.29
C ARG A 98 -18.79 -1.28 3.44
N GLU A 99 -19.12 -0.88 4.67
CA GLU A 99 -20.16 0.12 4.95
C GLU A 99 -19.91 1.45 4.20
N MET A 100 -18.63 1.83 4.09
CA MET A 100 -18.19 3.08 3.45
C MET A 100 -17.97 2.97 1.94
N GLY A 101 -18.27 1.82 1.33
CA GLY A 101 -18.10 1.57 -0.11
C GLY A 101 -16.64 1.53 -0.57
N GLU A 102 -15.71 1.24 0.34
CA GLU A 102 -14.27 1.11 0.07
C GLU A 102 -13.82 -0.37 0.04
N ASP A 103 -14.74 -1.33 -0.19
CA ASP A 103 -14.47 -2.76 -0.09
C ASP A 103 -13.39 -3.23 -1.10
N PRO A 104 -12.22 -3.67 -0.63
CA PRO A 104 -11.16 -4.22 -1.46
C PRO A 104 -11.49 -5.60 -2.05
N ARG A 105 -12.61 -6.21 -1.66
CA ARG A 105 -12.98 -7.59 -2.01
C ARG A 105 -11.87 -8.57 -1.67
N LEU A 106 -11.25 -8.39 -0.50
CA LEU A 106 -10.26 -9.36 -0.04
C LEU A 106 -10.90 -10.75 0.02
N PRO A 107 -10.20 -11.80 -0.45
CA PRO A 107 -10.64 -13.17 -0.22
C PRO A 107 -10.83 -13.41 1.27
N GLU A 108 -11.91 -14.06 1.66
CA GLU A 108 -12.23 -14.34 3.07
C GLU A 108 -11.12 -15.11 3.79
N ALA A 109 -10.35 -15.90 3.05
CA ALA A 109 -9.14 -16.57 3.52
C ALA A 109 -8.09 -15.61 4.14
N VAL A 110 -8.01 -14.37 3.65
CA VAL A 110 -7.09 -13.32 4.13
C VAL A 110 -7.50 -12.82 5.53
N LEU A 111 -8.79 -12.89 5.88
CA LEU A 111 -9.29 -12.53 7.22
C LEU A 111 -9.09 -13.67 8.24
N CYS A 112 -8.92 -14.89 7.74
CA CYS A 112 -8.65 -16.08 8.54
C CYS A 112 -7.15 -16.34 8.79
N SER A 113 -6.31 -15.39 8.39
CA SER A 113 -4.85 -15.38 8.52
C SER A 113 -4.35 -15.90 9.89
N PRO A 114 -3.56 -16.99 9.91
CA PRO A 114 -3.14 -17.64 11.15
C PRO A 114 -1.97 -16.93 11.86
N SER A 115 -1.12 -16.19 11.14
CA SER A 115 0.10 -15.58 11.71
C SER A 115 0.06 -14.05 11.78
N PHE A 116 0.96 -13.48 12.60
CA PHE A 116 1.16 -12.02 12.70
C PHE A 116 1.47 -11.39 11.33
N TRP A 117 2.35 -12.02 10.55
CA TRP A 117 2.79 -11.50 9.26
C TRP A 117 1.71 -11.58 8.20
N ASP A 118 0.84 -12.60 8.25
CA ASP A 118 -0.33 -12.67 7.39
C ASP A 118 -1.30 -11.52 7.67
N ILE A 119 -1.51 -11.19 8.94
CA ILE A 119 -2.32 -10.02 9.35
C ILE A 119 -1.67 -8.71 8.85
N CYS A 120 -0.34 -8.57 8.96
CA CYS A 120 0.38 -7.42 8.40
C CYS A 120 0.18 -7.31 6.90
N GLY A 121 0.37 -8.40 6.15
CA GLY A 121 0.20 -8.43 4.70
C GLY A 121 -1.24 -8.11 4.28
N SER A 122 -2.22 -8.59 5.05
CA SER A 122 -3.64 -8.29 4.87
C SER A 122 -3.90 -6.79 5.00
N LEU A 123 -3.45 -6.17 6.10
CA LEU A 123 -3.59 -4.72 6.30
C LEU A 123 -2.84 -3.93 5.22
N GLY A 124 -1.64 -4.36 4.83
CA GLY A 124 -0.86 -3.73 3.76
C GLY A 124 -1.62 -3.73 2.43
N SER A 125 -2.24 -4.86 2.09
CA SER A 125 -3.06 -5.01 0.88
C SER A 125 -4.29 -4.10 0.91
N LEU A 126 -4.98 -4.00 2.07
CA LEU A 126 -6.11 -3.08 2.27
C LEU A 126 -5.71 -1.62 2.00
N LEU A 127 -4.64 -1.17 2.66
CA LEU A 127 -4.18 0.22 2.60
C LEU A 127 -3.63 0.57 1.21
N ALA A 128 -2.93 -0.36 0.56
CA ALA A 128 -2.46 -0.22 -0.81
C ALA A 128 -3.62 -0.09 -1.80
N TYR A 129 -4.59 -1.02 -1.74
CA TYR A 129 -5.77 -0.99 -2.60
C TYR A 129 -6.53 0.33 -2.49
N ARG A 130 -6.72 0.83 -1.26
CA ARG A 130 -7.39 2.11 -1.02
C ARG A 130 -6.64 3.26 -1.70
N LEU A 131 -5.31 3.32 -1.57
CA LEU A 131 -4.49 4.35 -2.22
C LEU A 131 -4.65 4.26 -3.74
N GLU A 132 -4.60 3.05 -4.30
CA GLU A 132 -4.78 2.82 -5.73
C GLU A 132 -6.16 3.27 -6.20
N LEU A 133 -7.23 2.93 -5.48
CA LEU A 133 -8.59 3.33 -5.83
C LEU A 133 -8.74 4.86 -5.86
N HIS A 134 -8.19 5.55 -4.85
CA HIS A 134 -8.21 7.00 -4.79
C HIS A 134 -7.47 7.63 -5.98
N VAL A 135 -6.29 7.13 -6.30
CA VAL A 135 -5.48 7.60 -7.44
C VAL A 135 -6.16 7.27 -8.78
N GLN A 136 -6.82 6.12 -8.90
CA GLN A 136 -7.62 5.75 -10.07
C GLN A 136 -8.81 6.69 -10.29
N GLN A 137 -9.49 7.12 -9.22
CA GLN A 137 -10.55 8.13 -9.30
C GLN A 137 -10.01 9.46 -9.84
N MET A 138 -8.87 9.93 -9.30
CA MET A 138 -8.21 11.14 -9.80
C MET A 138 -7.78 11.01 -11.27
N HIS A 139 -7.23 9.87 -11.68
CA HIS A 139 -6.87 9.61 -13.07
C HIS A 139 -8.09 9.56 -14.00
N SER A 140 -9.21 9.04 -13.52
CA SER A 140 -10.47 9.03 -14.27
C SER A 140 -10.99 10.45 -14.48
N GLU A 141 -10.88 11.30 -13.47
CA GLU A 141 -11.21 12.72 -13.58
C GLU A 141 -10.30 13.44 -14.58
N VAL A 142 -8.98 13.24 -14.50
CA VAL A 142 -8.01 13.79 -15.47
C VAL A 142 -8.37 13.34 -16.88
N ARG A 143 -8.66 12.05 -17.08
CA ARG A 143 -9.06 11.52 -18.40
C ARG A 143 -10.33 12.17 -18.90
N ARG A 144 -11.35 12.34 -18.05
CA ARG A 144 -12.61 13.00 -18.39
C ARG A 144 -12.38 14.46 -18.79
N LEU A 145 -11.56 15.20 -18.05
CA LEU A 145 -11.21 16.59 -18.37
C LEU A 145 -10.46 16.69 -19.70
N THR A 146 -9.48 15.80 -19.92
CA THR A 146 -8.73 15.74 -21.19
C THR A 146 -9.66 15.44 -22.36
N GLN A 147 -10.58 14.49 -22.21
CA GLN A 147 -11.54 14.14 -23.26
C GLN A 147 -12.53 15.28 -23.57
N ALA A 148 -13.00 15.99 -22.54
CA ALA A 148 -13.86 17.15 -22.73
C ALA A 148 -13.11 18.27 -23.49
N TRP A 149 -11.91 18.61 -23.06
CA TRP A 149 -11.07 19.60 -23.73
C TRP A 149 -10.71 19.21 -25.17
N ALA A 150 -10.41 17.93 -25.42
CA ALA A 150 -10.05 17.43 -26.74
C ALA A 150 -11.19 17.54 -27.77
N LYS A 151 -12.45 17.43 -27.33
CA LYS A 151 -13.62 17.63 -28.21
C LYS A 151 -13.68 19.07 -28.73
N ASP A 152 -13.34 20.02 -27.87
CA ASP A 152 -13.39 21.44 -28.20
C ASP A 152 -12.09 21.92 -28.89
N ASN A 153 -10.98 21.18 -28.76
CA ASN A 153 -9.65 21.57 -29.24
C ASN A 153 -8.91 20.40 -29.95
N PRO A 154 -9.43 19.89 -31.09
CA PRO A 154 -8.90 18.69 -31.73
C PRO A 154 -7.49 18.86 -32.32
N GLN A 155 -7.15 20.05 -32.85
CA GLN A 155 -5.83 20.32 -33.41
C GLN A 155 -4.74 20.34 -32.32
N ASP A 156 -5.05 20.96 -31.19
CA ASP A 156 -4.18 21.03 -30.02
C ASP A 156 -4.02 19.65 -29.34
N PHE A 157 -5.08 18.83 -29.35
CA PHE A 157 -5.01 17.46 -28.85
C PHE A 157 -4.06 16.57 -29.67
N GLU A 158 -4.04 16.72 -31.00
CA GLU A 158 -3.05 16.03 -31.85
C GLU A 158 -1.61 16.51 -31.61
N ALA A 159 -1.44 17.79 -31.28
CA ALA A 159 -0.14 18.37 -30.93
C ALA A 159 0.41 17.84 -29.60
N LEU A 160 -0.44 17.28 -28.71
CA LEU A 160 -0.05 16.80 -27.38
C LEU A 160 1.11 15.79 -27.37
N LYS A 161 1.22 14.95 -28.41
CA LYS A 161 2.33 13.99 -28.54
C LYS A 161 3.69 14.65 -28.75
N ARG A 162 3.69 15.87 -29.31
CA ARG A 162 4.89 16.65 -29.64
C ARG A 162 5.16 17.72 -28.59
N ASP A 163 4.10 18.32 -28.05
CA ASP A 163 4.16 19.35 -27.04
C ASP A 163 3.15 19.07 -25.90
N PRO A 164 3.61 18.48 -24.78
CA PRO A 164 2.79 18.30 -23.59
C PRO A 164 2.31 19.61 -22.94
N GLY A 165 2.92 20.75 -23.27
CA GLY A 165 2.57 22.08 -22.75
C GLY A 165 1.22 22.59 -23.26
N VAL A 166 0.73 22.07 -24.37
CA VAL A 166 -0.57 22.41 -24.98
C VAL A 166 -1.76 22.00 -24.08
N LEU A 167 -1.58 20.98 -23.23
CA LEU A 167 -2.62 20.55 -22.31
C LEU A 167 -2.93 21.65 -21.29
N PRO A 168 -4.19 22.04 -21.04
CA PRO A 168 -4.52 23.10 -20.09
C PRO A 168 -3.92 22.90 -18.71
N ASP A 169 -3.47 24.01 -18.10
CA ASP A 169 -2.83 24.05 -16.78
C ASP A 169 -3.65 23.34 -15.70
N VAL A 170 -4.98 23.47 -15.74
CA VAL A 170 -5.90 22.80 -14.80
C VAL A 170 -5.73 21.28 -14.87
N ILE A 171 -5.67 20.71 -16.08
CA ILE A 171 -5.54 19.27 -16.30
C ILE A 171 -4.12 18.81 -15.93
N ARG A 172 -3.08 19.57 -16.33
CA ARG A 172 -1.69 19.26 -15.95
C ARG A 172 -1.51 19.25 -14.44
N ARG A 173 -2.07 20.24 -13.74
CA ARG A 173 -2.03 20.31 -12.26
C ARG A 173 -2.74 19.11 -11.63
N ARG A 174 -3.95 18.77 -12.09
CA ARG A 174 -4.68 17.60 -11.55
C ARG A 174 -3.94 16.28 -11.79
N GLY A 175 -3.30 16.13 -12.96
CA GLY A 175 -2.45 14.97 -13.26
C GLY A 175 -1.12 14.95 -12.48
N LYS A 176 -0.61 16.12 -12.06
CA LYS A 176 0.53 16.21 -11.15
C LYS A 176 0.12 15.83 -9.73
N GLU A 177 -1.01 16.35 -9.25
CA GLU A 177 -1.58 16.05 -7.94
C GLU A 177 -1.83 14.55 -7.76
N ALA A 178 -2.41 13.87 -8.75
CA ALA A 178 -2.62 12.41 -8.69
C ALA A 178 -1.30 11.62 -8.50
N ARG A 179 -0.22 12.07 -9.16
CA ARG A 179 1.11 11.46 -9.03
C ARG A 179 1.75 11.75 -7.66
N GLU A 180 1.58 12.97 -7.16
CA GLU A 180 2.07 13.38 -5.85
C GLU A 180 1.36 12.61 -4.73
N VAL A 181 0.04 12.46 -4.82
CA VAL A 181 -0.78 11.67 -3.88
C VAL A 181 -0.33 10.20 -3.86
N TYR A 182 -0.12 9.59 -5.04
CA TYR A 182 0.38 8.21 -5.10
C TYR A 182 1.78 8.08 -4.49
N ALA A 183 2.70 8.97 -4.85
CA ALA A 183 4.07 8.94 -4.37
C ALA A 183 4.15 9.11 -2.84
N ASP A 184 3.47 10.12 -2.29
CA ASP A 184 3.43 10.38 -0.85
C ASP A 184 2.71 9.25 -0.10
N GLY A 185 1.58 8.77 -0.62
CA GLY A 185 0.84 7.65 -0.02
C GLY A 185 1.67 6.35 0.00
N SER A 186 2.37 6.06 -1.09
CA SER A 186 3.23 4.88 -1.20
C SER A 186 4.44 4.98 -0.28
N GLU A 187 5.09 6.15 -0.20
CA GLU A 187 6.21 6.40 0.74
C GLU A 187 5.77 6.22 2.19
N LYS A 188 4.61 6.76 2.57
CA LYS A 188 4.04 6.61 3.92
C LYS A 188 3.72 5.14 4.25
N LEU A 189 3.12 4.43 3.31
CA LEU A 189 2.77 3.01 3.48
C LEU A 189 4.04 2.16 3.64
N GLN A 190 5.01 2.34 2.75
CA GLN A 190 6.29 1.64 2.84
C GLN A 190 7.00 1.94 4.16
N GLY A 191 7.05 3.22 4.57
CA GLY A 191 7.66 3.62 5.84
C GLY A 191 6.97 2.98 7.05
N ALA A 192 5.64 2.90 7.05
CA ALA A 192 4.87 2.29 8.12
C ALA A 192 5.22 0.80 8.31
N PHE A 193 5.23 0.02 7.22
CA PHE A 193 5.56 -1.41 7.28
C PHE A 193 7.07 -1.66 7.51
N GLN A 194 7.93 -0.78 7.01
CA GLN A 194 9.36 -0.84 7.30
C GLN A 194 9.65 -0.67 8.79
N ARG A 195 8.88 0.18 9.51
CA ARG A 195 8.99 0.29 10.97
C ARG A 195 8.65 -1.02 11.67
N ILE A 196 7.60 -1.72 11.23
CA ILE A 196 7.22 -3.04 11.79
C ILE A 196 8.32 -4.07 11.53
N LEU A 197 8.88 -4.11 10.32
CA LEU A 197 9.97 -5.03 9.98
C LEU A 197 11.20 -4.82 10.86
N GLN A 198 11.49 -3.57 11.22
CA GLN A 198 12.64 -3.18 12.04
C GLN A 198 12.46 -3.44 13.54
N CYS A 199 11.26 -3.77 14.00
CA CYS A 199 11.02 -4.11 15.41
C CYS A 199 11.85 -5.33 15.84
N THR A 200 12.41 -5.25 17.05
CA THR A 200 13.35 -6.25 17.55
C THR A 200 12.67 -7.33 18.38
N ASP A 201 11.49 -7.05 18.92
CA ASP A 201 10.69 -8.02 19.66
C ASP A 201 9.22 -8.05 19.20
N ALA A 202 8.52 -9.12 19.61
CA ALA A 202 7.13 -9.35 19.23
C ALA A 202 6.16 -8.32 19.80
N LYS A 203 6.46 -7.69 20.94
CA LYS A 203 5.60 -6.70 21.58
C LYS A 203 5.66 -5.36 20.83
N GLU A 204 6.85 -4.95 20.41
CA GLU A 204 7.06 -3.79 19.54
C GLU A 204 6.35 -3.97 18.19
N CYS A 205 6.53 -5.14 17.55
CA CYS A 205 5.82 -5.49 16.32
C CYS A 205 4.29 -5.35 16.48
N HIS A 206 3.76 -5.92 17.56
CA HIS A 206 2.33 -5.90 17.85
C HIS A 206 1.80 -4.47 18.08
N LEU A 207 2.52 -3.66 18.87
CA LEU A 207 2.16 -2.27 19.12
C LEU A 207 2.14 -1.46 17.82
N ALA A 208 3.19 -1.55 17.01
CA ALA A 208 3.30 -0.82 15.75
C ALA A 208 2.17 -1.19 14.77
N LEU A 209 1.81 -2.47 14.67
CA LEU A 209 0.68 -2.89 13.83
C LEU A 209 -0.66 -2.39 14.38
N THR A 210 -0.83 -2.41 15.70
CA THR A 210 -2.05 -1.93 16.37
C THR A 210 -2.26 -0.44 16.10
N GLU A 211 -1.22 0.38 16.21
CA GLU A 211 -1.27 1.81 15.91
C GLU A 211 -1.73 2.08 14.47
N LEU A 212 -1.25 1.31 13.50
CA LEU A 212 -1.69 1.44 12.09
C LEU A 212 -3.16 1.04 11.91
N MET A 213 -3.60 -0.02 12.58
CA MET A 213 -5.02 -0.42 12.54
C MET A 213 -5.92 0.65 13.18
N ASP A 214 -5.50 1.21 14.31
CA ASP A 214 -6.25 2.25 15.02
C ASP A 214 -6.33 3.56 14.23
N GLU A 215 -5.28 3.92 13.49
CA GLU A 215 -5.31 5.04 12.55
C GLU A 215 -6.36 4.82 11.46
N GLU A 216 -6.39 3.62 10.86
CA GLU A 216 -7.34 3.29 9.81
C GLU A 216 -8.77 3.23 10.34
N TYR A 217 -8.95 2.64 11.51
CA TYR A 217 -10.23 2.60 12.21
C TYR A 217 -10.77 4.00 12.49
N ARG A 218 -9.96 4.90 13.06
CA ARG A 218 -10.35 6.29 13.33
C ARG A 218 -10.71 7.04 12.05
N ARG A 219 -9.99 6.82 10.95
CA ARG A 219 -10.30 7.42 9.64
C ARG A 219 -11.70 6.99 9.17
N LEU A 220 -12.00 5.70 9.26
CA LEU A 220 -13.30 5.15 8.84
C LEU A 220 -14.44 5.69 9.71
N LEU A 221 -14.25 5.76 11.02
CA LEU A 221 -15.22 6.38 11.93
C LEU A 221 -15.48 7.84 11.57
N ALA A 222 -14.43 8.63 11.32
CA ALA A 222 -14.58 10.03 10.91
C ALA A 222 -15.36 10.13 9.58
N LYS A 223 -15.05 9.26 8.61
CA LYS A 223 -15.75 9.22 7.33
C LYS A 223 -17.23 8.87 7.51
N ARG A 224 -17.54 7.90 8.37
CA ARG A 224 -18.92 7.51 8.70
C ARG A 224 -19.70 8.64 9.36
N SER A 225 -19.09 9.32 10.33
CA SER A 225 -19.68 10.49 10.99
C SER A 225 -19.99 11.62 10.01
N LEU A 226 -19.07 11.92 9.08
CA LEU A 226 -19.30 12.92 8.03
C LEU A 226 -20.47 12.53 7.12
N ARG A 227 -20.55 11.26 6.71
CA ARG A 227 -21.66 10.79 5.87
C ARG A 227 -23.01 10.94 6.57
N GLY A 228 -23.09 10.57 7.85
CA GLY A 228 -24.32 10.75 8.65
C GLY A 228 -24.78 12.21 8.70
N LEU A 229 -23.86 13.16 8.89
CA LEU A 229 -24.20 14.59 8.90
C LEU A 229 -24.82 15.09 7.60
N PHE A 230 -24.34 14.59 6.44
CA PHE A 230 -24.86 15.03 5.14
C PHE A 230 -26.11 14.25 4.68
N ASP A 231 -26.31 13.03 5.17
CA ASP A 231 -27.52 12.23 4.90
C ASP A 231 -28.72 12.73 5.75
N ASP A 232 -28.49 13.23 6.96
CA ASP A 232 -29.52 13.85 7.82
C ASP A 232 -30.03 15.19 7.24
N ASP A 233 -29.15 16.00 6.62
CA ASP A 233 -29.53 17.25 5.95
C ASP A 233 -30.34 17.02 4.67
N ALA A 234 -30.15 15.89 3.98
CA ALA A 234 -30.87 15.55 2.76
C ALA A 234 -32.31 15.04 3.02
N THR A 235 -32.60 14.55 4.24
CA THR A 235 -33.92 14.04 4.62
C THR A 235 -34.79 15.07 5.35
N GLY A 236 -34.20 16.18 5.83
CA GLY A 236 -34.91 17.27 6.50
C GLY A 236 -35.68 18.25 5.58
N SER A 237 -35.49 18.21 4.26
CA SER A 237 -36.07 19.21 3.34
C SER A 237 -37.44 18.83 2.74
N ASN A 238 -38.12 17.80 3.26
CA ASN A 238 -39.41 17.35 2.72
C ASN A 238 -40.53 17.41 3.75
N THR A 239 -40.67 18.56 4.45
CA THR A 239 -41.93 18.91 5.11
C THR A 239 -42.29 20.37 4.85
N GLY A 240 -43.32 20.55 4.03
CA GLY A 240 -44.13 21.77 4.00
C GLY A 240 -44.80 22.00 2.65
N PRO A 241 -45.99 22.60 2.60
CA PRO A 241 -47.15 22.51 3.51
C PRO A 241 -48.29 21.65 2.94
#